data_AF-R0INU6-F1
#
_entry.id   AF-R0INU6-F1
#
_cell.length_a   1.000
_cell.length_b   1.000
_cell.length_c   1.000
_cell.angle_alpha   90.00
_cell.angle_beta   90.00
_cell.angle_gamma   90.00
#
_symmetry.space_group_name_H-M   'P 1'
#
loop_
_entity.id
_entity.type
_entity.pdbx_description
1 polymer ?
#
loop_
_entity_poly.entity_id
_entity_poly.type
_entity_poly.pdbx_seq_one_letter_code
_entity_poly.pdbx_strand_id
1 'polypeptide(L)'
;MVASDSPCLIDCPPSKAAGVSCAHADLDAAIAKLRMTAYMWQAMTAEDLRLHGLGRRSFRFDEEWTADTVSREFTNARIEQTVAQDGAMRSTAKVHVIRSSKTVREIRDEKIAQQNPRAYGTDSLFDYFKDALKEAGGPFSSDAQPIVAGLILDSHYNASKDLIVGHAALGAHDPHGLSLGMFGSHLTYSWPRFLEEVTSCLTDTRKPGDKVGNDNGECTTMWEACAIGQGAHIHEVGHAFGSPHRPGIMERGYAQDWSKNFLSKTAFSGHLRREGVLVDPATTSNKARWNLADALSFRMLPHFRLPTDAVPSDSEKKARPDVQAVQENEESPMTLQITSPSGIARVTFNLTEHTQPPNWLDAAPRTMDFSETELEQRFDRTQPLSLSILGLNGRERHIQDAWKLVRSRSLIRIPGSDMRLRKQLVFSSDDDAEHAGQNAAYTWAQLLVERGADGRLHRAVSIELRVGCLWDGGVVRYGDGHVSHWGPMRRHGRKHRFGGHASQTLRLPRGERIAAVEVKPCDGVRVYLANGAAAGELNAYAPEDDGEIVRVEPRPNEQIVGFFLVGIGATMGSAVCVSLASFVCLLRSTWRRCRMRCGIWRS
;
A
#
# COMPACT_ATOMS: atom_id res chain seq x y z
N MET A 1 1.02 22.27 16.57
CA MET A 1 2.16 23.21 16.52
C MET A 1 1.66 24.63 16.60
N VAL A 2 2.34 25.47 17.38
CA VAL A 2 2.18 26.93 17.43
C VAL A 2 3.52 27.60 17.15
N ALA A 3 3.53 28.75 16.49
CA ALA A 3 4.72 29.55 16.24
C ALA A 3 5.36 30.06 17.54
N SER A 4 6.63 30.44 17.48
CA SER A 4 7.37 31.02 18.61
C SER A 4 6.70 32.29 19.17
N ASP A 5 6.17 33.13 18.28
CA ASP A 5 5.47 34.40 18.54
C ASP A 5 3.96 34.31 18.24
N SER A 6 3.39 33.09 18.29
CA SER A 6 1.97 32.87 18.02
C SER A 6 1.06 33.68 18.96
N PRO A 7 0.01 34.34 18.44
CA PRO A 7 -1.04 34.92 19.28
C PRO A 7 -1.99 33.86 19.86
N CYS A 8 -1.79 32.58 19.49
CA CYS A 8 -2.63 31.46 19.89
C CYS A 8 -4.12 31.63 19.51
N LEU A 9 -4.36 32.13 18.29
CA LEU A 9 -5.69 32.35 17.73
C LEU A 9 -5.84 31.62 16.39
N ILE A 10 -7.03 31.07 16.16
CA ILE A 10 -7.44 30.51 14.86
C ILE A 10 -8.32 31.51 14.10
N ASP A 11 -8.42 31.34 12.79
CA ASP A 11 -9.40 32.06 11.99
C ASP A 11 -10.81 31.82 12.51
N CYS A 12 -11.62 32.88 12.55
CA CYS A 12 -13.01 32.80 12.98
C CYS A 12 -13.85 33.85 12.23
N PRO A 13 -14.94 33.46 11.56
CA PRO A 13 -15.77 34.41 10.85
C PRO A 13 -16.50 35.35 11.83
N PRO A 14 -16.79 36.61 11.46
CA PRO A 14 -17.41 37.59 12.35
C PRO A 14 -18.70 37.10 13.02
N SER A 15 -19.51 36.30 12.32
CA SER A 15 -20.75 35.72 12.85
C SER A 15 -20.55 34.71 14.00
N LYS A 16 -19.35 34.17 14.16
CA LYS A 16 -18.94 33.30 15.28
C LYS A 16 -18.00 34.00 16.27
N ALA A 17 -17.32 35.06 15.82
CA ALA A 17 -16.44 35.87 16.65
C ALA A 17 -17.17 36.99 17.42
N ALA A 18 -18.39 37.36 17.03
CA ALA A 18 -19.13 38.49 17.61
C ALA A 18 -19.81 38.14 18.94
N GLY A 19 -19.16 38.54 20.04
CA GLY A 19 -19.66 38.56 21.42
C GLY A 19 -18.56 39.06 22.37
N VAL A 20 -18.87 39.26 23.65
CA VAL A 20 -17.87 39.61 24.72
C VAL A 20 -16.88 38.45 24.99
N SER A 21 -16.92 37.37 24.19
CA SER A 21 -16.22 36.11 24.44
C SER A 21 -15.49 35.61 23.19
N CYS A 22 -14.21 35.30 23.37
CA CYS A 22 -13.30 34.64 22.41
C CYS A 22 -13.54 33.13 22.26
N ALA A 23 -14.68 32.60 22.73
CA ALA A 23 -14.97 31.18 22.95
C ALA A 23 -14.88 30.24 21.72
N HIS A 24 -14.63 30.76 20.52
CA HIS A 24 -14.46 29.96 19.30
C HIS A 24 -13.11 30.13 18.61
N ALA A 25 -12.28 31.10 19.03
CA ALA A 25 -11.05 31.48 18.34
C ALA A 25 -9.78 31.31 19.18
N ASP A 26 -9.90 31.22 20.50
CA ASP A 26 -8.76 31.04 21.39
C ASP A 26 -8.21 29.59 21.39
N LEU A 27 -7.06 29.44 22.03
CA LEU A 27 -6.36 28.16 22.15
C LEU A 27 -7.21 27.07 22.82
N ASP A 28 -7.96 27.43 23.86
CA ASP A 28 -8.83 26.50 24.57
C ASP A 28 -9.93 25.95 23.65
N ALA A 29 -10.55 26.82 22.85
CA ALA A 29 -11.53 26.40 21.86
C ALA A 29 -10.90 25.50 20.80
N ALA A 30 -9.69 25.83 20.33
CA ALA A 30 -8.97 25.00 19.36
C ALA A 30 -8.61 23.62 19.93
N ILE A 31 -8.18 23.54 21.19
CA ILE A 31 -7.92 22.29 21.91
C ILE A 31 -9.20 21.45 22.01
N ALA A 32 -10.31 22.05 22.46
CA ALA A 32 -11.59 21.35 22.59
C ALA A 32 -12.08 20.81 21.24
N LYS A 33 -11.97 21.63 20.18
CA LYS A 33 -12.34 21.24 18.80
C LYS A 33 -11.51 20.10 18.26
N LEU A 34 -10.18 20.16 18.40
CA LEU A 34 -9.31 19.09 17.95
C LEU A 34 -9.60 17.79 18.71
N ARG A 35 -9.78 17.88 20.03
CA ARG A 35 -10.13 16.73 20.87
C ARG A 35 -11.46 16.11 20.47
N MET A 36 -12.52 16.90 20.35
CA MET A 36 -13.84 16.40 19.95
C MET A 36 -13.80 15.77 18.55
N THR A 37 -13.09 16.42 17.62
CA THR A 37 -12.88 15.90 16.26
C THR A 37 -12.13 14.56 16.29
N ALA A 38 -11.10 14.42 17.14
CA ALA A 38 -10.38 13.17 17.30
C ALA A 38 -11.28 12.04 17.82
N TYR A 39 -12.14 12.31 18.80
CA TYR A 39 -13.14 11.34 19.25
C TYR A 39 -14.17 10.98 18.16
N MET A 40 -14.58 11.95 17.33
CA MET A 40 -15.43 11.66 16.17
C MET A 40 -14.73 10.73 15.17
N TRP A 41 -13.44 10.94 14.89
CA TRP A 41 -12.65 10.03 14.06
C TRP A 41 -12.55 8.63 14.68
N GLN A 42 -12.32 8.56 15.99
CA GLN A 42 -12.23 7.29 16.71
C GLN A 42 -13.55 6.51 16.62
N ALA A 43 -14.70 7.19 16.80
CA ALA A 43 -16.04 6.61 16.71
C ALA A 43 -16.39 6.17 15.28
N MET A 44 -16.12 7.02 14.28
CA MET A 44 -16.30 6.69 12.86
C MET A 44 -15.50 5.45 12.48
N THR A 45 -14.21 5.41 12.85
CA THR A 45 -13.31 4.29 12.57
C THR A 45 -13.77 3.02 13.27
N ALA A 46 -14.16 3.09 14.55
CA ALA A 46 -14.65 1.92 15.28
C ALA A 46 -15.92 1.31 14.66
N GLU A 47 -16.84 2.15 14.21
CA GLU A 47 -18.06 1.68 13.56
C GLU A 47 -17.79 1.15 12.15
N ASP A 48 -16.89 1.81 11.40
CA ASP A 48 -16.51 1.36 10.07
C ASP A 48 -15.82 -0.01 10.09
N LEU A 49 -14.87 -0.21 11.00
CA LEU A 49 -14.21 -1.51 11.15
C LEU A 49 -15.18 -2.59 11.61
N ARG A 50 -16.19 -2.24 12.42
CA ARG A 50 -17.28 -3.17 12.77
C ARG A 50 -18.12 -3.55 11.55
N LEU A 51 -18.47 -2.60 10.69
CA LEU A 51 -19.23 -2.85 9.45
C LEU A 51 -18.44 -3.72 8.47
N HIS A 52 -17.12 -3.58 8.44
CA HIS A 52 -16.22 -4.47 7.72
C HIS A 52 -16.07 -5.87 8.35
N GLY A 53 -16.69 -6.15 9.51
CA GLY A 53 -16.56 -7.44 10.21
C GLY A 53 -15.27 -7.60 11.02
N LEU A 54 -14.54 -6.51 11.28
CA LEU A 54 -13.28 -6.54 12.05
C LEU A 54 -13.50 -6.29 13.55
N GLY A 55 -14.75 -6.15 13.98
CA GLY A 55 -15.12 -5.76 15.35
C GLY A 55 -14.92 -4.27 15.62
N ARG A 56 -15.38 -3.81 16.78
CA ARG A 56 -15.28 -2.40 17.20
C ARG A 56 -13.85 -2.09 17.67
N ARG A 57 -12.95 -1.78 16.73
CA ARG A 57 -11.56 -1.40 17.01
C ARG A 57 -11.23 -0.06 16.35
N SER A 58 -10.37 0.72 16.99
CA SER A 58 -9.92 2.03 16.54
C SER A 58 -8.56 2.33 17.14
N PHE A 59 -7.91 3.40 16.71
CA PHE A 59 -6.65 3.85 17.29
C PHE A 59 -6.86 4.34 18.73
N ARG A 60 -5.84 4.14 19.56
CA ARG A 60 -5.77 4.63 20.95
C ARG A 60 -5.14 6.02 20.98
N PHE A 61 -5.62 6.87 21.89
CA PHE A 61 -5.00 8.15 22.17
C PHE A 61 -4.04 8.06 23.36
N ASP A 62 -3.08 8.97 23.39
CA ASP A 62 -2.43 9.37 24.62
C ASP A 62 -3.47 10.11 25.49
N GLU A 63 -3.64 9.65 26.73
CA GLU A 63 -4.67 10.16 27.65
C GLU A 63 -4.03 10.67 28.93
N GLU A 64 -4.63 11.71 29.50
CA GLU A 64 -4.25 12.23 30.82
C GLU A 64 -5.49 12.43 31.69
N TRP A 65 -5.29 12.40 33.01
CA TRP A 65 -6.34 12.74 33.95
C TRP A 65 -6.49 14.26 34.04
N THR A 66 -7.53 14.80 33.41
CA THR A 66 -7.74 16.26 33.29
C THR A 66 -9.22 16.62 33.25
N ALA A 67 -9.52 17.92 33.26
CA ALA A 67 -10.88 18.42 33.06
C ALA A 67 -11.28 18.18 31.60
N ASP A 68 -12.33 17.39 31.42
CA ASP A 68 -12.83 17.00 30.12
C ASP A 68 -13.50 18.20 29.40
N THR A 69 -13.45 18.20 28.07
CA THR A 69 -14.10 19.21 27.21
C THR A 69 -15.16 18.61 26.30
N VAL A 70 -15.47 17.31 26.38
CA VAL A 70 -16.38 16.64 25.44
C VAL A 70 -17.87 16.88 25.72
N SER A 71 -18.21 17.52 26.83
CA SER A 71 -19.58 17.98 27.12
C SER A 71 -19.56 19.46 27.49
N ARG A 72 -20.66 20.14 27.15
CA ARG A 72 -20.89 21.53 27.54
C ARG A 72 -20.85 21.70 29.06
N GLU A 73 -21.45 20.78 29.81
CA GLU A 73 -21.48 20.82 31.27
C GLU A 73 -20.06 20.75 31.85
N PHE A 74 -19.17 19.92 31.29
CA PHE A 74 -17.76 19.87 31.73
C PHE A 74 -16.99 21.14 31.40
N THR A 75 -17.27 21.73 30.23
CA THR A 75 -16.66 23.00 29.83
C THR A 75 -17.10 24.14 30.77
N ASN A 76 -18.39 24.18 31.15
CA ASN A 76 -18.92 25.14 32.09
C ASN A 76 -18.32 24.93 33.49
N ALA A 77 -18.22 23.69 33.96
CA ALA A 77 -17.61 23.38 35.26
C ALA A 77 -16.16 23.88 35.37
N ARG A 78 -15.42 23.90 34.26
CA ARG A 78 -14.07 24.50 34.20
C ARG A 78 -14.10 26.01 34.38
N ILE A 79 -15.05 26.69 33.74
CA ILE A 79 -15.24 28.15 33.84
C ILE A 79 -15.73 28.53 35.25
N GLU A 80 -16.64 27.75 35.80
CA GLU A 80 -17.24 27.95 37.13
C GLU A 80 -16.34 27.47 38.28
N GLN A 81 -15.21 26.82 37.96
CA GLN A 81 -14.26 26.23 38.90
C GLN A 81 -14.85 25.14 39.80
N THR A 82 -15.85 24.40 39.28
CA THR A 82 -16.60 23.33 39.96
C THR A 82 -16.26 21.92 39.44
N VAL A 83 -15.16 21.78 38.68
CA VAL A 83 -14.78 20.53 37.98
C VAL A 83 -14.83 19.24 38.82
N ALA A 84 -14.53 19.32 40.12
CA ALA A 84 -14.58 18.16 41.02
C ALA A 84 -16.02 17.82 41.45
N GLN A 85 -16.86 18.83 41.66
CA GLN A 85 -18.26 18.69 42.08
C GLN A 85 -19.12 18.15 40.93
N ASP A 86 -18.85 18.62 39.70
CA ASP A 86 -19.59 18.25 38.50
C ASP A 86 -19.06 16.98 37.82
N GLY A 87 -18.05 16.33 38.39
CA GLY A 87 -17.47 15.10 37.85
C GLY A 87 -16.77 15.27 36.49
N ALA A 88 -16.29 16.48 36.19
CA ALA A 88 -15.66 16.83 34.92
C ALA A 88 -14.21 16.31 34.78
N MET A 89 -13.58 15.85 35.88
CA MET A 89 -12.23 15.27 35.86
C MET A 89 -12.24 13.81 35.44
N ARG A 90 -11.60 13.45 34.31
CA ARG A 90 -11.63 12.11 33.72
C ARG A 90 -10.34 11.79 32.94
N SER A 91 -10.19 10.53 32.51
CA SER A 91 -9.19 10.15 31.50
C SER A 91 -9.64 10.72 30.16
N THR A 92 -8.88 11.66 29.62
CA THR A 92 -9.26 12.43 28.43
C THR A 92 -8.06 12.52 27.49
N ALA A 93 -8.32 12.51 26.18
CA ALA A 93 -7.29 12.58 25.15
C ALA A 93 -6.46 13.87 25.32
N LYS A 94 -5.15 13.68 25.42
CA LYS A 94 -4.19 14.75 25.63
C LYS A 94 -3.93 15.50 24.33
N VAL A 95 -4.04 16.81 24.36
CA VAL A 95 -3.66 17.69 23.24
C VAL A 95 -2.34 18.37 23.60
N HIS A 96 -1.28 17.99 22.90
CA HIS A 96 0.05 18.56 23.13
C HIS A 96 0.21 19.88 22.37
N VAL A 97 0.43 20.98 23.10
CA VAL A 97 0.72 22.29 22.51
C VAL A 97 2.23 22.44 22.33
N ILE A 98 2.71 22.18 21.11
CA ILE A 98 4.13 22.23 20.77
C ILE A 98 4.47 23.58 20.15
N ARG A 99 5.38 24.33 20.80
CA ARG A 99 5.90 25.61 20.30
C ARG A 99 7.09 25.37 19.37
N SER A 100 6.98 25.83 18.14
CA SER A 100 8.03 25.79 17.13
C SER A 100 9.06 26.89 17.37
N SER A 101 10.30 26.66 16.92
CA SER A 101 11.32 27.70 16.78
C SER A 101 11.00 28.71 15.66
N LYS A 102 10.06 28.39 14.77
CA LYS A 102 9.62 29.25 13.67
C LYS A 102 8.61 30.31 14.12
N THR A 103 8.75 31.50 13.57
CA THR A 103 7.83 32.62 13.76
C THR A 103 6.56 32.47 12.93
N VAL A 104 5.50 33.20 13.29
CA VAL A 104 4.24 33.30 12.53
C VAL A 104 4.55 33.73 11.09
N ARG A 105 5.49 34.67 10.91
CA ARG A 105 5.88 35.16 9.59
C ARG A 105 6.49 34.05 8.72
N GLU A 106 7.33 33.20 9.29
CA GLU A 106 7.94 32.07 8.56
C GLU A 106 6.91 31.00 8.24
N ILE A 107 6.06 30.63 9.21
CA ILE A 107 4.99 29.63 9.00
C ILE A 107 3.98 30.13 7.95
N ARG A 108 3.69 31.43 7.92
CA ARG A 108 2.75 32.04 6.97
C ARG A 108 3.41 32.56 5.68
N ASP A 109 4.65 32.18 5.37
CA ASP A 109 5.29 32.60 4.12
C ASP A 109 4.55 32.00 2.92
N GLU A 110 4.17 32.86 1.98
CA GLU A 110 3.43 32.48 0.77
C GLU A 110 4.26 31.58 -0.15
N LYS A 111 5.58 31.64 -0.06
CA LYS A 111 6.50 30.83 -0.86
C LYS A 111 6.55 29.37 -0.44
N ILE A 112 6.00 29.04 0.72
CA ILE A 112 5.86 27.67 1.23
C ILE A 112 4.40 27.23 1.35
N ALA A 113 3.44 28.11 1.03
CA ALA A 113 2.02 27.78 1.06
C ALA A 113 1.69 26.74 -0.01
N GLN A 114 1.13 25.60 0.40
CA GLN A 114 0.88 24.44 -0.48
C GLN A 114 -0.02 24.76 -1.69
N GLN A 115 -0.99 25.66 -1.50
CA GLN A 115 -1.94 26.08 -2.53
C GLN A 115 -1.37 27.10 -3.52
N ASN A 116 -0.20 27.69 -3.25
CA ASN A 116 0.37 28.71 -4.11
C ASN A 116 1.13 28.05 -5.28
N PRO A 117 0.68 28.19 -6.54
CA PRO A 117 1.35 27.59 -7.70
C PRO A 117 2.75 28.16 -7.97
N ARG A 118 3.14 29.25 -7.29
CA ARG A 118 4.47 29.88 -7.38
C ARG A 118 5.37 29.55 -6.18
N ALA A 119 4.92 28.71 -5.26
CA ALA A 119 5.72 28.25 -4.14
C ALA A 119 6.88 27.36 -4.63
N TYR A 120 7.99 27.36 -3.89
CA TYR A 120 9.17 26.53 -4.20
C TYR A 120 9.66 25.71 -2.99
N GLY A 121 8.88 25.66 -1.91
CA GLY A 121 9.17 24.91 -0.69
C GLY A 121 7.89 24.40 0.00
N THR A 122 6.99 23.79 -0.76
CA THR A 122 5.66 23.35 -0.27
C THR A 122 5.72 22.33 0.87
N ASP A 123 6.85 21.64 1.03
CA ASP A 123 7.04 20.64 2.08
C ASP A 123 7.63 21.24 3.37
N SER A 124 8.04 22.52 3.36
CA SER A 124 8.72 23.15 4.50
C SER A 124 7.89 23.14 5.79
N LEU A 125 6.55 23.25 5.69
CA LEU A 125 5.67 23.18 6.86
C LEU A 125 5.71 21.80 7.52
N PHE A 126 5.88 20.73 6.73
CA PHE A 126 6.01 19.37 7.23
C PHE A 126 7.30 19.21 8.04
N ASP A 127 8.41 19.70 7.47
CA ASP A 127 9.72 19.69 8.13
C ASP A 127 9.70 20.51 9.42
N TYR A 128 9.13 21.72 9.41
CA TYR A 128 9.02 22.56 10.60
C TYR A 128 8.24 21.88 11.72
N PHE A 129 7.20 21.13 11.38
CA PHE A 129 6.42 20.38 12.37
C PHE A 129 7.22 19.18 12.88
N LYS A 130 7.84 18.37 12.01
CA LYS A 130 8.69 17.26 12.46
C LYS A 130 9.84 17.73 13.35
N ASP A 131 10.48 18.84 13.02
CA ASP A 131 11.55 19.41 13.83
C ASP A 131 11.04 19.88 15.20
N ALA A 132 9.90 20.58 15.25
CA ALA A 132 9.29 21.00 16.51
C ALA A 132 8.90 19.80 17.41
N LEU A 133 8.44 18.69 16.81
CA LEU A 133 8.13 17.45 17.54
C LEU A 133 9.41 16.79 18.07
N LYS A 134 10.47 16.70 17.26
CA LYS A 134 11.76 16.16 17.67
C LYS A 134 12.40 16.97 18.80
N GLU A 135 12.37 18.31 18.69
CA GLU A 135 12.87 19.23 19.71
C GLU A 135 12.09 19.09 21.03
N ALA A 136 10.77 18.90 20.97
CA ALA A 136 9.95 18.66 22.16
C ALA A 136 10.29 17.34 22.88
N GLY A 137 10.73 16.33 22.13
CA GLY A 137 11.15 15.04 22.66
C GLY A 137 10.03 14.28 23.37
N GLY A 138 10.41 13.45 24.36
CA GLY A 138 9.46 12.67 25.17
C GLY A 138 8.63 11.70 24.32
N PRO A 139 7.28 11.83 24.29
CA PRO A 139 6.41 10.95 23.50
C PRO A 139 6.62 11.07 21.99
N PHE A 140 7.34 12.10 21.53
CA PHE A 140 7.66 12.33 20.13
C PHE A 140 9.04 11.81 19.70
N SER A 141 9.73 11.09 20.59
CA SER A 141 11.00 10.45 20.26
C SER A 141 10.82 9.35 19.19
N SER A 142 11.81 9.19 18.31
CA SER A 142 11.76 8.17 17.25
C SER A 142 11.62 6.75 17.79
N ASP A 143 12.21 6.45 18.96
CA ASP A 143 12.11 5.14 19.61
C ASP A 143 10.67 4.78 20.01
N ALA A 144 9.83 5.78 20.30
CA ALA A 144 8.42 5.57 20.61
C ALA A 144 7.57 5.29 19.35
N GLN A 145 8.13 5.50 18.15
CA GLN A 145 7.45 5.37 16.85
C GLN A 145 6.03 5.96 16.83
N PRO A 146 5.86 7.23 17.26
CA PRO A 146 4.55 7.80 17.46
C PRO A 146 3.86 8.07 16.12
N ILE A 147 2.53 7.95 16.12
CA ILE A 147 1.67 8.39 15.02
C ILE A 147 0.94 9.65 15.49
N VAL A 148 1.28 10.79 14.87
CA VAL A 148 0.83 12.12 15.31
C VAL A 148 -0.23 12.68 14.37
N ALA A 149 -1.39 13.03 14.92
CA ALA A 149 -2.37 13.89 14.27
C ALA A 149 -2.04 15.36 14.58
N GLY A 150 -1.41 16.05 13.64
CA GLY A 150 -0.83 17.38 13.82
C GLY A 150 -1.74 18.50 13.34
N LEU A 151 -2.06 19.47 14.21
CA LEU A 151 -2.72 20.71 13.80
C LEU A 151 -1.73 21.89 13.84
N ILE A 152 -1.60 22.63 12.74
CA ILE A 152 -0.90 23.92 12.72
C ILE A 152 -1.89 25.00 13.14
N LEU A 153 -1.71 25.56 14.34
CA LEU A 153 -2.66 26.54 14.88
C LEU A 153 -2.63 27.85 14.09
N ASP A 154 -1.45 28.27 13.65
CA ASP A 154 -1.23 29.56 13.01
C ASP A 154 -1.62 29.59 11.52
N SER A 155 -2.38 28.63 11.00
CA SER A 155 -2.95 28.76 9.65
C SER A 155 -3.88 29.97 9.56
N HIS A 156 -3.88 30.64 8.41
CA HIS A 156 -4.66 31.87 8.20
C HIS A 156 -5.05 32.05 6.74
N TYR A 157 -6.27 32.51 6.50
CA TYR A 157 -6.72 32.96 5.19
C TYR A 157 -6.35 34.43 4.97
N ASN A 158 -5.42 34.66 4.04
CA ASN A 158 -5.06 36.00 3.59
C ASN A 158 -6.03 36.48 2.51
N ALA A 159 -7.10 37.16 2.92
CA ALA A 159 -8.13 37.68 2.01
C ALA A 159 -7.60 38.62 0.92
N SER A 160 -6.50 39.35 1.16
CA SER A 160 -5.93 40.26 0.15
C SER A 160 -5.27 39.54 -1.03
N LYS A 161 -4.87 38.28 -0.82
CA LYS A 161 -4.18 37.44 -1.79
C LYS A 161 -4.97 36.22 -2.20
N ASP A 162 -6.16 36.05 -1.63
CA ASP A 162 -7.02 34.88 -1.81
C ASP A 162 -6.25 33.57 -1.62
N LEU A 163 -5.50 33.47 -0.52
CA LEU A 163 -4.58 32.37 -0.27
C LEU A 163 -4.61 31.95 1.21
N ILE A 164 -4.63 30.65 1.48
CA ILE A 164 -4.45 30.12 2.83
C ILE A 164 -2.96 29.90 3.06
N VAL A 165 -2.42 30.56 4.09
CA VAL A 165 -1.02 30.47 4.51
C VAL A 165 -0.89 29.73 5.83
N GLY A 166 0.28 29.13 6.09
CA GLY A 166 0.49 28.30 7.28
C GLY A 166 -0.39 27.05 7.30
N HIS A 167 -0.87 26.60 6.14
CA HIS A 167 -1.64 25.39 5.95
C HIS A 167 -0.93 24.48 4.95
N ALA A 168 -0.84 23.21 5.33
CA ALA A 168 -0.63 22.10 4.42
C ALA A 168 -1.48 20.93 4.91
N ALA A 169 -2.00 20.15 3.98
CA ALA A 169 -2.59 18.84 4.19
C ALA A 169 -1.60 17.82 3.63
N LEU A 170 -0.84 17.19 4.53
CA LEU A 170 0.20 16.23 4.20
C LEU A 170 0.35 15.20 5.30
N GLY A 171 0.55 13.94 4.92
CA GLY A 171 0.88 12.87 5.85
C GLY A 171 1.96 11.95 5.31
N ALA A 172 2.78 11.42 6.23
CA ALA A 172 3.78 10.41 5.92
C ALA A 172 3.91 9.40 7.05
N HIS A 173 4.05 8.14 6.66
CA HIS A 173 4.34 7.03 7.55
C HIS A 173 5.85 6.79 7.62
N ASP A 174 6.36 6.61 8.82
CA ASP A 174 7.74 6.20 9.10
C ASP A 174 7.71 4.98 10.04
N PRO A 175 7.95 3.76 9.53
CA PRO A 175 7.89 2.54 10.33
C PRO A 175 9.05 2.41 11.33
N HIS A 176 10.05 3.30 11.25
CA HIS A 176 11.22 3.31 12.11
C HIS A 176 11.36 4.60 12.92
N GLY A 177 10.33 5.44 12.92
CA GLY A 177 10.38 6.74 13.56
C GLY A 177 9.02 7.42 13.69
N LEU A 178 9.03 8.75 13.59
CA LEU A 178 7.85 9.58 13.80
C LEU A 178 7.02 9.65 12.51
N SER A 179 5.79 9.16 12.59
CA SER A 179 4.76 9.33 11.56
C SER A 179 3.91 10.55 11.87
N LEU A 180 3.60 11.35 10.85
CA LEU A 180 2.88 12.61 11.02
C LEU A 180 1.84 12.75 9.91
N GLY A 181 0.59 13.01 10.29
CA GLY A 181 -0.45 13.53 9.41
C GLY A 181 -0.81 14.92 9.91
N MET A 182 -0.60 15.96 9.11
CA MET A 182 -0.79 17.35 9.53
C MET A 182 -1.83 18.10 8.72
N PHE A 183 -2.53 19.01 9.40
CA PHE A 183 -3.54 19.87 8.80
C PHE A 183 -3.48 21.28 9.41
N GLY A 184 -4.02 22.27 8.68
CA GLY A 184 -4.04 23.66 9.12
C GLY A 184 -5.33 24.05 9.83
N SER A 185 -5.27 24.93 10.83
CA SER A 185 -6.43 25.34 11.64
C SER A 185 -7.52 26.15 10.91
N HIS A 186 -7.28 26.58 9.68
CA HIS A 186 -8.12 27.54 8.95
C HIS A 186 -9.61 27.17 8.82
N LEU A 187 -10.00 25.88 8.88
CA LEU A 187 -11.41 25.44 8.87
C LEU A 187 -11.98 25.13 10.27
N THR A 188 -11.16 25.16 11.32
CA THR A 188 -11.55 24.72 12.67
C THR A 188 -12.61 25.62 13.32
N TYR A 189 -12.86 26.83 12.82
CA TYR A 189 -14.00 27.64 13.26
C TYR A 189 -15.35 26.91 13.11
N SER A 190 -15.43 25.95 12.18
CA SER A 190 -16.63 25.18 11.88
C SER A 190 -16.79 23.91 12.74
N TRP A 191 -15.74 23.51 13.48
CA TRP A 191 -15.73 22.26 14.24
C TRP A 191 -16.46 22.39 15.58
N PRO A 192 -17.10 21.30 16.07
CA PRO A 192 -17.73 21.26 17.39
C PRO A 192 -16.67 21.24 18.49
N ARG A 193 -16.91 21.93 19.60
CA ARG A 193 -16.03 21.90 20.79
C ARG A 193 -16.33 20.73 21.71
N PHE A 194 -17.59 20.29 21.73
CA PHE A 194 -18.14 19.24 22.58
C PHE A 194 -19.26 18.49 21.83
N LEU A 195 -19.72 17.37 22.38
CA LEU A 195 -20.65 16.45 21.73
C LEU A 195 -21.97 17.10 21.34
N GLU A 196 -22.51 17.98 22.19
CA GLU A 196 -23.78 18.66 21.95
C GLU A 196 -23.75 19.61 20.74
N GLU A 197 -22.56 20.00 20.28
CA GLU A 197 -22.38 20.82 19.07
C GLU A 197 -22.25 20.01 17.77
N VAL A 198 -22.09 18.68 17.84
CA VAL A 198 -21.83 17.86 16.64
C VAL A 198 -22.96 18.00 15.61
N THR A 199 -24.21 17.84 16.05
CA THR A 199 -25.38 17.95 15.15
C THR A 199 -25.53 19.37 14.60
N SER A 200 -25.39 20.39 15.43
CA SER A 200 -25.57 21.78 14.98
C SER A 200 -24.46 22.20 14.01
N CYS A 201 -23.21 21.77 14.22
CA CYS A 201 -22.11 22.04 13.30
C CYS A 201 -22.29 21.30 11.97
N LEU A 202 -22.70 20.03 11.99
CA LEU A 202 -22.88 19.21 10.79
C LEU A 202 -24.21 19.47 10.02
N THR A 203 -25.05 20.38 10.53
CA THR A 203 -26.29 20.80 9.86
C THR A 203 -26.38 22.31 9.59
N ASP A 204 -25.35 23.07 9.93
CA ASP A 204 -25.31 24.52 9.76
C ASP A 204 -25.15 24.93 8.28
N THR A 205 -26.26 25.33 7.65
CA THR A 205 -26.30 25.76 6.25
C THR A 205 -25.96 27.25 6.05
N ARG A 206 -25.57 27.98 7.11
CA ARG A 206 -25.15 29.38 6.98
C ARG A 206 -23.84 29.45 6.19
N LYS A 207 -23.65 30.55 5.46
CA LYS A 207 -22.41 30.81 4.72
C LYS A 207 -21.27 31.18 5.69
N PRO A 208 -20.05 30.63 5.53
CA PRO A 208 -18.89 31.01 6.33
C PRO A 208 -18.50 32.49 6.21
N GLY A 209 -18.69 33.10 5.03
CA GLY A 209 -18.30 34.47 4.73
C GLY A 209 -17.00 34.55 3.93
N ASP A 210 -16.58 35.76 3.58
CA ASP A 210 -15.39 36.08 2.77
C ASP A 210 -14.11 36.30 3.60
N LYS A 211 -14.20 36.12 4.92
CA LYS A 211 -13.11 36.30 5.89
C LYS A 211 -12.35 34.99 6.20
N VAL A 212 -12.75 33.89 5.59
CA VAL A 212 -12.21 32.55 5.87
C VAL A 212 -11.97 31.80 4.56
N GLY A 213 -11.03 30.85 4.58
CA GLY A 213 -10.58 30.15 3.38
C GLY A 213 -11.59 29.13 2.84
N ASN A 214 -11.60 28.98 1.52
CA ASN A 214 -12.40 27.99 0.79
C ASN A 214 -11.55 27.35 -0.32
N ASP A 215 -10.53 26.60 0.09
CA ASP A 215 -9.48 26.05 -0.79
C ASP A 215 -10.00 25.44 -2.10
N ASN A 216 -10.91 24.47 -1.98
CA ASN A 216 -11.43 23.74 -3.12
C ASN A 216 -12.83 24.20 -3.58
N GLY A 217 -13.31 25.37 -3.13
CA GLY A 217 -14.64 25.88 -3.50
C GLY A 217 -15.83 25.08 -2.94
N GLU A 218 -15.59 24.17 -1.99
CA GLU A 218 -16.60 23.27 -1.43
C GLU A 218 -17.13 23.70 -0.06
N CYS A 219 -16.50 24.67 0.59
CA CYS A 219 -16.93 25.22 1.88
C CYS A 219 -18.05 26.26 1.74
N THR A 220 -19.10 25.97 0.95
CA THR A 220 -20.18 26.95 0.69
C THR A 220 -21.02 27.23 1.94
N THR A 221 -21.13 26.25 2.84
CA THR A 221 -21.81 26.31 4.12
C THR A 221 -20.88 25.93 5.28
N MET A 222 -21.26 26.29 6.51
CA MET A 222 -20.50 25.95 7.72
C MET A 222 -20.35 24.44 7.91
N TRP A 223 -21.39 23.65 7.62
CA TRP A 223 -21.29 22.20 7.75
C TRP A 223 -20.34 21.59 6.71
N GLU A 224 -20.31 22.12 5.48
CA GLU A 224 -19.37 21.66 4.45
C GLU A 224 -17.92 21.97 4.86
N ALA A 225 -17.66 23.18 5.40
CA ALA A 225 -16.36 23.52 5.97
C ALA A 225 -15.95 22.57 7.11
N CYS A 226 -16.90 22.15 7.95
CA CYS A 226 -16.66 21.20 9.03
C CYS A 226 -16.30 19.82 8.47
N ALA A 227 -17.11 19.30 7.54
CA ALA A 227 -16.90 18.00 6.91
C ALA A 227 -15.56 17.92 6.16
N ILE A 228 -15.22 18.96 5.39
CA ILE A 228 -13.97 19.04 4.65
C ILE A 228 -12.79 19.11 5.61
N GLY A 229 -12.83 20.00 6.61
CA GLY A 229 -11.72 20.16 7.55
C GLY A 229 -11.46 18.89 8.38
N GLN A 230 -12.51 18.29 8.95
CA GLN A 230 -12.37 17.06 9.75
C GLN A 230 -11.98 15.86 8.88
N GLY A 231 -12.55 15.77 7.67
CA GLY A 231 -12.32 14.70 6.71
C GLY A 231 -10.93 14.71 6.08
N ALA A 232 -10.46 15.88 5.64
CA ALA A 232 -9.12 16.04 5.09
C ALA A 232 -8.05 15.75 6.15
N HIS A 233 -8.27 16.17 7.40
CA HIS A 233 -7.30 15.89 8.46
C HIS A 233 -7.24 14.38 8.80
N ILE A 234 -8.37 13.65 8.87
CA ILE A 234 -8.31 12.18 9.08
C ILE A 234 -7.71 11.44 7.88
N HIS A 235 -7.81 11.98 6.66
CA HIS A 235 -7.10 11.47 5.48
C HIS A 235 -5.57 11.56 5.69
N GLU A 236 -5.05 12.70 6.14
CA GLU A 236 -3.62 12.82 6.45
C GLU A 236 -3.18 11.91 7.60
N VAL A 237 -4.03 11.72 8.59
CA VAL A 237 -3.80 10.72 9.66
C VAL A 237 -3.78 9.31 9.08
N GLY A 238 -4.60 9.01 8.07
CA GLY A 238 -4.54 7.76 7.30
C GLY A 238 -3.18 7.53 6.65
N HIS A 239 -2.61 8.55 6.01
CA HIS A 239 -1.24 8.50 5.51
C HIS A 239 -0.20 8.26 6.62
N ALA A 240 -0.38 8.86 7.80
CA ALA A 240 0.50 8.60 8.96
C ALA A 240 0.42 7.14 9.47
N PHE A 241 -0.73 6.48 9.29
CA PHE A 241 -0.90 5.05 9.55
C PHE A 241 -0.43 4.15 8.38
N GLY A 242 0.06 4.72 7.27
CA GLY A 242 0.60 4.00 6.12
C GLY A 242 -0.43 3.67 5.03
N SER A 243 -1.62 4.28 5.06
CA SER A 243 -2.60 4.13 3.98
C SER A 243 -2.21 4.97 2.75
N PRO A 244 -2.17 4.39 1.54
CA PRO A 244 -2.08 5.12 0.28
C PRO A 244 -3.45 5.69 -0.12
N HIS A 245 -3.49 6.43 -1.24
CA HIS A 245 -4.77 6.81 -1.86
C HIS A 245 -5.54 5.58 -2.31
N ARG A 246 -6.78 5.47 -1.82
CA ARG A 246 -7.73 4.40 -2.14
C ARG A 246 -9.17 4.92 -2.06
N PRO A 247 -10.13 4.28 -2.74
CA PRO A 247 -11.53 4.66 -2.65
C PRO A 247 -12.02 4.71 -1.20
N GLY A 248 -12.65 5.82 -0.82
CA GLY A 248 -13.10 6.09 0.54
C GLY A 248 -12.60 7.45 1.05
N ILE A 249 -12.30 7.55 2.34
CA ILE A 249 -11.68 8.75 2.96
C ILE A 249 -10.34 9.10 2.29
N MET A 250 -9.57 8.09 1.87
CA MET A 250 -8.29 8.26 1.21
C MET A 250 -8.39 8.82 -0.23
N GLU A 251 -9.60 9.03 -0.74
CA GLU A 251 -9.89 9.71 -2.02
C GLU A 251 -11.03 10.73 -1.85
N ARG A 252 -10.99 11.47 -0.73
CA ARG A 252 -11.90 12.60 -0.48
C ARG A 252 -13.39 12.23 -0.37
N GLY A 253 -13.69 10.97 -0.07
CA GLY A 253 -15.07 10.52 0.20
C GLY A 253 -15.75 11.27 1.36
N TYR A 254 -14.99 11.93 2.22
CA TYR A 254 -15.48 12.75 3.32
C TYR A 254 -16.24 14.01 2.89
N ALA A 255 -15.95 14.61 1.73
CA ALA A 255 -16.46 15.95 1.39
C ALA A 255 -17.99 16.06 1.43
N GLN A 256 -18.70 14.99 1.06
CA GLN A 256 -20.16 14.94 1.04
C GLN A 256 -20.75 13.95 2.05
N ASP A 257 -19.95 12.98 2.50
CA ASP A 257 -20.47 11.84 3.25
C ASP A 257 -20.06 11.86 4.72
N TRP A 258 -19.16 12.75 5.15
CA TRP A 258 -18.69 12.81 6.54
C TRP A 258 -19.83 12.90 7.55
N SER A 259 -20.84 13.74 7.27
CA SER A 259 -22.00 13.91 8.14
C SER A 259 -22.87 12.65 8.27
N LYS A 260 -22.84 11.74 7.27
CA LYS A 260 -23.61 10.48 7.29
C LYS A 260 -23.11 9.52 8.37
N ASN A 261 -21.93 9.74 8.92
CA ASN A 261 -21.40 8.95 10.03
C ASN A 261 -22.07 9.29 11.38
N PHE A 262 -22.69 10.48 11.49
CA PHE A 262 -23.14 11.02 12.78
C PHE A 262 -24.62 11.43 12.78
N LEU A 263 -25.23 11.62 11.60
CA LEU A 263 -26.59 12.13 11.46
C LEU A 263 -27.51 11.11 10.78
N SER A 264 -28.77 11.09 11.21
CA SER A 264 -29.85 10.34 10.54
C SER A 264 -30.39 11.04 9.28
N LYS A 265 -30.12 12.34 9.12
CA LYS A 265 -30.43 13.11 7.92
C LYS A 265 -29.34 14.16 7.70
N THR A 266 -28.78 14.24 6.49
CA THR A 266 -27.81 15.29 6.15
C THR A 266 -28.53 16.62 5.89
N ALA A 267 -27.81 17.74 5.95
CA ALA A 267 -28.32 19.05 5.58
C ALA A 267 -28.25 19.29 4.07
N PHE A 268 -28.88 20.38 3.61
CA PHE A 268 -28.75 20.86 2.23
C PHE A 268 -27.28 21.21 1.91
N SER A 269 -26.75 20.70 0.80
CA SER A 269 -25.43 21.07 0.30
C SER A 269 -25.50 22.33 -0.53
N GLY A 270 -24.80 23.38 -0.06
CA GLY A 270 -24.64 24.62 -0.80
C GLY A 270 -23.77 24.43 -2.05
N HIS A 271 -22.73 23.60 -1.96
CA HIS A 271 -21.81 23.32 -3.06
C HIS A 271 -22.51 22.54 -4.19
N LEU A 272 -23.16 21.42 -3.87
CA LEU A 272 -23.87 20.61 -4.87
C LEU A 272 -25.26 21.14 -5.24
N ARG A 273 -25.80 22.07 -4.45
CA ARG A 273 -27.18 22.57 -4.54
C ARG A 273 -28.21 21.44 -4.47
N ARG A 274 -28.06 20.56 -3.49
CA ARG A 274 -28.90 19.37 -3.31
C ARG A 274 -29.46 19.29 -1.90
N GLU A 275 -30.70 18.81 -1.82
CA GLU A 275 -31.34 18.48 -0.55
C GLU A 275 -30.60 17.36 0.17
N GLY A 276 -30.66 17.42 1.50
CA GLY A 276 -30.08 16.39 2.35
C GLY A 276 -30.83 15.07 2.26
N VAL A 277 -30.13 13.97 2.52
CA VAL A 277 -30.67 12.61 2.42
C VAL A 277 -30.92 12.03 3.80
N LEU A 278 -31.96 11.21 3.93
CA LEU A 278 -32.09 10.31 5.09
C LEU A 278 -30.97 9.26 5.01
N VAL A 279 -30.33 9.01 6.13
CA VAL A 279 -29.20 8.09 6.25
C VAL A 279 -29.69 6.79 6.86
N ASP A 280 -29.78 5.78 6.02
CA ASP A 280 -29.95 4.39 6.42
C ASP A 280 -28.60 3.66 6.21
N PRO A 281 -27.94 3.18 7.28
CA PRO A 281 -26.66 2.48 7.18
C PRO A 281 -26.66 1.27 6.23
N ALA A 282 -27.80 0.64 5.98
CA ALA A 282 -27.90 -0.54 5.12
C ALA A 282 -27.98 -0.19 3.62
N THR A 283 -28.51 0.99 3.28
CA THR A 283 -28.88 1.32 1.89
C THR A 283 -28.25 2.61 1.39
N THR A 284 -27.85 3.51 2.30
CA THR A 284 -27.26 4.81 1.94
C THR A 284 -25.77 4.67 1.73
N SER A 285 -25.31 4.88 0.50
CA SER A 285 -23.88 4.91 0.19
C SER A 285 -23.16 5.99 1.01
N ASN A 286 -22.01 5.61 1.58
CA ASN A 286 -21.17 6.47 2.38
C ASN A 286 -19.68 6.20 2.03
N LYS A 287 -19.06 7.16 1.36
CA LYS A 287 -17.64 7.14 0.99
C LYS A 287 -16.72 7.72 2.07
N ALA A 288 -17.27 8.28 3.15
CA ALA A 288 -16.51 8.75 4.30
C ALA A 288 -16.17 7.60 5.27
N ARG A 289 -15.60 6.53 4.71
CA ARG A 289 -15.20 5.28 5.37
C ARG A 289 -13.81 4.86 4.89
N TRP A 290 -13.14 3.98 5.63
CA TRP A 290 -11.88 3.37 5.22
C TRP A 290 -12.13 2.31 4.14
N ASN A 291 -11.14 2.12 3.26
CA ASN A 291 -11.14 0.95 2.40
C ASN A 291 -10.92 -0.32 3.24
N LEU A 292 -11.49 -1.47 2.86
CA LEU A 292 -11.24 -2.71 3.60
C LEU A 292 -9.74 -3.05 3.68
N ALA A 293 -8.97 -2.79 2.62
CA ALA A 293 -7.53 -3.04 2.62
C ALA A 293 -6.82 -2.22 3.72
N ASP A 294 -7.17 -0.93 3.83
CA ASP A 294 -6.66 -0.04 4.88
C ASP A 294 -7.09 -0.52 6.28
N ALA A 295 -8.37 -0.87 6.44
CA ALA A 295 -8.90 -1.37 7.70
C ALA A 295 -8.21 -2.67 8.17
N LEU A 296 -7.90 -3.57 7.23
CA LEU A 296 -7.13 -4.80 7.50
C LEU A 296 -5.66 -4.48 7.82
N SER A 297 -5.04 -3.52 7.14
CA SER A 297 -3.69 -3.06 7.48
C SER A 297 -3.64 -2.43 8.87
N PHE A 298 -4.62 -1.59 9.22
CA PHE A 298 -4.72 -0.99 10.55
C PHE A 298 -4.82 -2.02 11.65
N ARG A 299 -5.60 -3.09 11.45
CA ARG A 299 -5.69 -4.22 12.40
C ARG A 299 -4.33 -4.83 12.75
N MET A 300 -3.34 -4.75 11.85
CA MET A 300 -1.99 -5.26 12.10
C MET A 300 -1.14 -4.33 12.99
N LEU A 301 -1.56 -3.06 13.15
CA LEU A 301 -0.85 -2.06 13.94
C LEU A 301 -1.19 -2.20 15.43
N PRO A 302 -0.21 -1.97 16.34
CA PRO A 302 -0.44 -1.99 17.79
C PRO A 302 -1.59 -1.07 18.22
N HIS A 303 -1.73 0.08 17.56
CA HIS A 303 -2.73 1.10 17.84
C HIS A 303 -4.19 0.60 17.75
N PHE A 304 -4.47 -0.42 16.95
CA PHE A 304 -5.81 -0.98 16.72
C PHE A 304 -6.00 -2.37 17.33
N ARG A 305 -4.99 -2.88 18.04
CA ARG A 305 -5.01 -4.24 18.59
C ARG A 305 -5.99 -4.35 19.75
N LEU A 306 -6.82 -5.38 19.74
CA LEU A 306 -7.66 -5.78 20.86
C LEU A 306 -6.92 -6.78 21.76
N PRO A 307 -7.26 -6.87 23.06
CA PRO A 307 -6.62 -7.81 23.98
C PRO A 307 -6.71 -9.29 23.56
N THR A 308 -7.71 -9.64 22.76
CA THR A 308 -7.95 -11.00 22.25
C THR A 308 -7.30 -11.29 20.90
N ASP A 309 -6.69 -10.30 20.25
CA ASP A 309 -6.04 -10.51 18.96
C ASP A 309 -4.74 -11.29 19.15
N ALA A 310 -4.53 -12.31 18.30
CA ALA A 310 -3.23 -12.95 18.19
C ALA A 310 -2.19 -11.95 17.66
N VAL A 311 -0.95 -12.05 18.15
CA VAL A 311 0.16 -11.28 17.61
C VAL A 311 0.62 -11.94 16.31
N PRO A 312 0.47 -11.28 15.14
CA PRO A 312 0.90 -11.85 13.88
C PRO A 312 2.42 -11.91 13.81
N SER A 313 2.95 -12.98 13.20
CA SER A 313 4.39 -13.07 12.89
C SER A 313 4.80 -12.04 11.85
N ASP A 314 6.09 -11.69 11.79
CA ASP A 314 6.58 -10.74 10.78
C ASP A 314 6.44 -11.28 9.34
N SER A 315 6.52 -12.60 9.18
CA SER A 315 6.16 -13.29 7.93
C SER A 315 4.71 -13.00 7.55
N GLU A 316 3.75 -13.20 8.46
CA GLU A 316 2.33 -12.94 8.19
C GLU A 316 2.02 -11.46 7.94
N LYS A 317 2.74 -10.52 8.56
CA LYS A 317 2.58 -9.08 8.30
C LYS A 317 3.03 -8.67 6.91
N LYS A 318 4.07 -9.32 6.38
CA LYS A 318 4.72 -8.95 5.12
C LYS A 318 4.25 -9.76 3.92
N ALA A 319 3.78 -10.99 4.14
CA ALA A 319 3.39 -11.91 3.08
C ALA A 319 2.27 -11.33 2.20
N ARG A 320 2.49 -11.33 0.89
CA ARG A 320 1.44 -11.04 -0.10
C ARG A 320 0.70 -12.34 -0.46
N PRO A 321 -0.57 -12.27 -0.88
CA PRO A 321 -1.23 -13.42 -1.45
C PRO A 321 -0.46 -13.98 -2.67
N ASP A 322 -0.51 -15.28 -2.88
CA ASP A 322 0.09 -15.97 -4.02
C ASP A 322 -0.94 -16.73 -4.85
N VAL A 323 -0.63 -16.92 -6.13
CA VAL A 323 -1.49 -17.64 -7.07
C VAL A 323 -0.65 -18.58 -7.93
N GLN A 324 -1.12 -19.81 -8.11
CA GLN A 324 -0.47 -20.81 -8.94
C GLN A 324 -1.49 -21.65 -9.70
N ALA A 325 -1.17 -22.04 -10.93
CA ALA A 325 -1.95 -23.05 -11.65
C ALA A 325 -1.39 -24.44 -11.32
N VAL A 326 -2.20 -25.25 -10.65
CA VAL A 326 -1.86 -26.60 -10.21
C VAL A 326 -2.71 -27.63 -10.94
N GLN A 327 -2.13 -28.79 -11.22
CA GLN A 327 -2.82 -29.94 -11.79
C GLN A 327 -2.57 -31.13 -10.87
N GLU A 328 -3.63 -31.78 -10.39
CA GLU A 328 -3.50 -32.96 -9.52
C GLU A 328 -2.94 -34.17 -10.29
N ASN A 329 -3.44 -34.37 -11.51
CA ASN A 329 -3.02 -35.46 -12.40
C ASN A 329 -3.24 -35.03 -13.87
N GLU A 330 -2.80 -35.84 -14.83
CA GLU A 330 -2.80 -35.46 -16.27
C GLU A 330 -4.22 -35.29 -16.86
N GLU A 331 -5.23 -35.90 -16.25
CA GLU A 331 -6.61 -35.91 -16.73
C GLU A 331 -7.49 -34.85 -16.03
N SER A 332 -7.06 -34.37 -14.86
CA SER A 332 -7.74 -33.31 -14.13
C SER A 332 -7.60 -31.96 -14.86
N PRO A 333 -8.65 -31.13 -14.87
CA PRO A 333 -8.53 -29.75 -15.32
C PRO A 333 -7.50 -29.00 -14.47
N MET A 334 -6.93 -27.93 -15.02
CA MET A 334 -6.09 -27.04 -14.21
C MET A 334 -6.92 -26.38 -13.12
N THR A 335 -6.33 -26.20 -11.96
CA THR A 335 -6.93 -25.48 -10.82
C THR A 335 -6.08 -24.26 -10.53
N LEU A 336 -6.71 -23.09 -10.48
CA LEU A 336 -6.09 -21.87 -10.00
C LEU A 336 -6.15 -21.88 -8.48
N GLN A 337 -5.02 -22.17 -7.84
CA GLN A 337 -4.85 -22.19 -6.40
C GLN A 337 -4.36 -20.83 -5.92
N ILE A 338 -5.13 -20.21 -5.04
CA ILE A 338 -4.82 -18.96 -4.35
C ILE A 338 -4.41 -19.30 -2.93
N THR A 339 -3.31 -18.72 -2.45
CA THR A 339 -2.84 -18.91 -1.08
C THR A 339 -2.52 -17.59 -0.40
N SER A 340 -2.70 -17.50 0.90
CA SER A 340 -2.30 -16.33 1.71
C SER A 340 -1.97 -16.79 3.12
N PRO A 341 -0.73 -16.60 3.61
CA PRO A 341 -0.36 -16.99 4.97
C PRO A 341 -1.21 -16.31 6.05
N SER A 342 -1.63 -15.06 5.83
CA SER A 342 -2.52 -14.35 6.76
C SER A 342 -3.97 -14.78 6.68
N GLY A 343 -4.36 -15.53 5.63
CA GLY A 343 -5.76 -15.77 5.24
C GLY A 343 -6.20 -14.85 4.09
N ILE A 344 -7.21 -15.28 3.34
CA ILE A 344 -7.74 -14.62 2.15
C ILE A 344 -9.01 -13.85 2.52
N ALA A 345 -8.93 -12.51 2.54
CA ALA A 345 -10.04 -11.64 2.89
C ALA A 345 -11.02 -11.45 1.71
N ARG A 346 -10.50 -11.30 0.49
CA ARG A 346 -11.32 -11.04 -0.70
C ARG A 346 -10.67 -11.60 -1.96
N VAL A 347 -11.51 -12.07 -2.87
CA VAL A 347 -11.12 -12.46 -4.23
C VAL A 347 -12.09 -11.80 -5.20
N THR A 348 -11.57 -11.11 -6.21
CA THR A 348 -12.37 -10.39 -7.20
C THR A 348 -11.89 -10.77 -8.60
N PHE A 349 -12.81 -11.21 -9.45
CA PHE A 349 -12.55 -11.54 -10.85
C PHE A 349 -13.31 -10.57 -11.75
N ASN A 350 -12.63 -9.86 -12.66
CA ASN A 350 -13.25 -8.85 -13.55
C ASN A 350 -14.24 -7.92 -12.81
N LEU A 351 -13.80 -7.34 -11.69
CA LEU A 351 -14.59 -6.46 -10.80
C LEU A 351 -15.80 -7.14 -10.11
N THR A 352 -15.98 -8.44 -10.30
CA THR A 352 -17.01 -9.24 -9.63
C THR A 352 -16.40 -9.95 -8.43
N GLU A 353 -16.84 -9.56 -7.24
CA GLU A 353 -16.40 -10.19 -5.99
C GLU A 353 -16.91 -11.63 -5.90
N HIS A 354 -16.04 -12.55 -5.48
CA HIS A 354 -16.43 -13.92 -5.21
C HIS A 354 -17.37 -13.98 -4.00
N THR A 355 -18.47 -14.72 -4.11
CA THR A 355 -19.45 -14.86 -3.03
C THR A 355 -18.83 -15.52 -1.81
N GLN A 356 -18.94 -14.86 -0.66
CA GLN A 356 -18.46 -15.36 0.61
C GLN A 356 -19.62 -15.60 1.57
N PRO A 357 -19.56 -16.62 2.44
CA PRO A 357 -20.52 -16.78 3.52
C PRO A 357 -20.45 -15.59 4.49
N PRO A 358 -21.53 -15.36 5.28
CA PRO A 358 -21.49 -14.42 6.39
C PRO A 358 -20.30 -14.72 7.31
N ASN A 359 -19.70 -13.67 7.89
CA ASN A 359 -18.56 -13.78 8.81
C ASN A 359 -17.29 -14.41 8.21
N TRP A 360 -17.11 -14.30 6.90
CA TRP A 360 -15.93 -14.81 6.19
C TRP A 360 -14.59 -14.44 6.84
N LEU A 361 -14.47 -13.20 7.34
CA LEU A 361 -13.22 -12.71 7.92
C LEU A 361 -12.87 -13.34 9.28
N ASP A 362 -13.84 -13.93 9.99
CA ASP A 362 -13.60 -14.60 11.28
C ASP A 362 -12.84 -15.93 11.09
N ALA A 363 -13.04 -16.59 9.95
CA ALA A 363 -12.44 -17.88 9.61
C ALA A 363 -11.92 -17.88 8.16
N ALA A 364 -11.24 -16.81 7.76
CA ALA A 364 -10.77 -16.67 6.38
C ALA A 364 -9.80 -17.81 6.02
N PRO A 365 -10.04 -18.55 4.92
CA PRO A 365 -9.19 -19.65 4.52
C PRO A 365 -7.82 -19.15 4.09
N ARG A 366 -6.79 -19.96 4.30
CA ARG A 366 -5.43 -19.70 3.80
C ARG A 366 -5.23 -20.14 2.36
N THR A 367 -6.12 -20.98 1.84
CA THR A 367 -6.07 -21.50 0.47
C THR A 367 -7.48 -21.53 -0.14
N MET A 368 -7.59 -21.19 -1.41
CA MET A 368 -8.81 -21.32 -2.21
C MET A 368 -8.45 -21.84 -3.60
N ASP A 369 -9.28 -22.74 -4.12
CA ASP A 369 -9.05 -23.42 -5.38
C ASP A 369 -10.21 -23.14 -6.34
N PHE A 370 -9.89 -22.69 -7.57
CA PHE A 370 -10.87 -22.45 -8.63
C PHE A 370 -10.53 -23.31 -9.84
N SER A 371 -11.40 -24.26 -10.18
CA SER A 371 -11.15 -25.13 -11.35
C SER A 371 -11.29 -24.33 -12.65
N GLU A 372 -10.52 -24.71 -13.67
CA GLU A 372 -10.62 -24.13 -15.01
C GLU A 372 -12.06 -24.20 -15.55
N THR A 373 -12.73 -25.33 -15.36
CA THR A 373 -14.12 -25.54 -15.75
C THR A 373 -15.07 -24.56 -15.04
N GLU A 374 -14.89 -24.33 -13.73
CA GLU A 374 -15.70 -23.36 -12.98
C GLU A 374 -15.48 -21.93 -13.50
N LEU A 375 -14.23 -21.55 -13.75
CA LEU A 375 -13.91 -20.24 -14.28
C LEU A 375 -14.50 -20.05 -15.69
N GLU A 376 -14.47 -21.07 -16.55
CA GLU A 376 -15.05 -21.01 -17.91
C GLU A 376 -16.56 -20.90 -17.92
N GLN A 377 -17.23 -21.47 -16.91
CA GLN A 377 -18.68 -21.30 -16.74
C GLN A 377 -19.05 -19.87 -16.34
N ARG A 378 -18.14 -19.16 -15.68
CA ARG A 378 -18.37 -17.82 -15.12
C ARG A 378 -17.86 -16.71 -16.03
N PHE A 379 -16.81 -16.95 -16.80
CA PHE A 379 -16.08 -15.93 -17.53
C PHE A 379 -15.72 -16.38 -18.96
N ASP A 380 -15.81 -15.43 -19.90
CA ASP A 380 -15.46 -15.66 -21.31
C ASP A 380 -13.94 -15.79 -21.48
N ARG A 381 -13.50 -16.93 -22.02
CA ARG A 381 -12.09 -17.27 -22.26
C ARG A 381 -11.45 -16.42 -23.37
N THR A 382 -12.24 -15.70 -24.16
CA THR A 382 -11.73 -14.79 -25.20
C THR A 382 -11.29 -13.44 -24.65
N GLN A 383 -11.73 -13.08 -23.44
CA GLN A 383 -11.37 -11.84 -22.76
C GLN A 383 -10.35 -12.11 -21.64
N PRO A 384 -9.49 -11.13 -21.30
CA PRO A 384 -8.62 -11.25 -20.12
C PRO A 384 -9.44 -11.47 -18.84
N LEU A 385 -8.94 -12.33 -17.96
CA LEU A 385 -9.53 -12.54 -16.63
C LEU A 385 -8.67 -11.86 -15.57
N SER A 386 -8.99 -10.61 -15.23
CA SER A 386 -8.30 -9.90 -14.15
C SER A 386 -8.67 -10.53 -12.80
N LEU A 387 -7.67 -10.71 -11.94
CA LEU A 387 -7.83 -11.29 -10.61
C LEU A 387 -7.18 -10.39 -9.56
N SER A 388 -7.96 -9.93 -8.60
CA SER A 388 -7.48 -9.22 -7.41
C SER A 388 -7.69 -10.07 -6.17
N ILE A 389 -6.67 -10.17 -5.32
CA ILE A 389 -6.68 -10.94 -4.08
C ILE A 389 -6.26 -10.01 -2.95
N LEU A 390 -7.06 -9.96 -1.88
CA LEU A 390 -6.76 -9.23 -0.65
C LEU A 390 -6.51 -10.22 0.48
N GLY A 391 -5.36 -10.13 1.12
CA GLY A 391 -5.02 -10.87 2.33
C GLY A 391 -5.60 -10.21 3.59
N LEU A 392 -5.80 -10.99 4.65
CA LEU A 392 -6.25 -10.49 5.96
C LEU A 392 -5.28 -9.52 6.65
N ASN A 393 -4.05 -9.40 6.16
CA ASN A 393 -3.07 -8.40 6.58
C ASN A 393 -3.15 -7.07 5.79
N GLY A 394 -4.12 -6.94 4.88
CA GLY A 394 -4.29 -5.79 4.00
C GLY A 394 -3.32 -5.76 2.81
N ARG A 395 -2.54 -6.82 2.59
CA ARG A 395 -1.69 -6.96 1.40
C ARG A 395 -2.49 -7.46 0.22
N GLU A 396 -2.19 -6.91 -0.95
CA GLU A 396 -2.94 -7.18 -2.18
C GLU A 396 -2.04 -7.82 -3.24
N ARG A 397 -2.67 -8.59 -4.11
CA ARG A 397 -2.07 -9.06 -5.37
C ARG A 397 -3.09 -8.90 -6.49
N HIS A 398 -2.69 -8.21 -7.55
CA HIS A 398 -3.45 -8.09 -8.78
C HIS A 398 -2.77 -8.94 -9.86
N ILE A 399 -3.54 -9.56 -10.75
CA ILE A 399 -3.07 -10.29 -11.93
C ILE A 399 -3.91 -9.82 -13.10
N GLN A 400 -3.30 -9.29 -14.14
CA GLN A 400 -4.03 -8.76 -15.30
C GLN A 400 -4.82 -9.81 -16.08
N ASP A 401 -4.30 -11.04 -16.19
CA ASP A 401 -4.95 -12.11 -16.95
C ASP A 401 -4.61 -13.51 -16.38
N ALA A 402 -5.46 -13.99 -15.48
CA ALA A 402 -5.38 -15.30 -14.86
C ALA A 402 -5.49 -16.44 -15.89
N TRP A 403 -6.09 -16.23 -17.06
CA TRP A 403 -6.11 -17.26 -18.11
C TRP A 403 -4.72 -17.64 -18.60
N LYS A 404 -3.75 -16.72 -18.55
CA LYS A 404 -2.36 -17.04 -18.92
C LYS A 404 -1.73 -18.03 -17.95
N LEU A 405 -2.09 -17.98 -16.68
CA LEU A 405 -1.61 -18.91 -15.65
C LEU A 405 -2.16 -20.31 -15.92
N VAL A 406 -3.47 -20.42 -16.15
CA VAL A 406 -4.17 -21.68 -16.44
C VAL A 406 -3.75 -22.28 -17.80
N ARG A 407 -3.54 -21.44 -18.83
CA ARG A 407 -3.04 -21.85 -20.15
C ARG A 407 -1.57 -22.28 -20.12
N SER A 408 -0.78 -21.75 -19.19
CA SER A 408 0.59 -22.18 -19.03
C SER A 408 0.56 -23.62 -18.54
N ARG A 409 0.72 -24.57 -19.48
CA ARG A 409 0.96 -25.97 -19.11
C ARG A 409 2.24 -25.96 -18.30
N SER A 410 2.09 -25.99 -16.98
CA SER A 410 3.19 -26.05 -16.03
C SER A 410 3.93 -27.38 -16.18
N LEU A 411 3.36 -28.35 -16.90
CA LEU A 411 3.95 -29.66 -17.21
C LEU A 411 4.03 -29.88 -18.73
N ILE A 412 5.24 -30.05 -19.28
CA ILE A 412 5.50 -30.45 -20.66
C ILE A 412 6.05 -31.88 -20.66
N ARG A 413 5.36 -32.82 -21.33
CA ARG A 413 5.88 -34.18 -21.52
C ARG A 413 6.95 -34.19 -22.60
N ILE A 414 7.99 -34.99 -22.43
CA ILE A 414 8.96 -35.27 -23.49
C ILE A 414 8.49 -36.52 -24.26
N PRO A 415 7.99 -36.41 -25.50
CA PRO A 415 7.67 -37.54 -26.36
C PRO A 415 8.72 -38.66 -26.34
N GLY A 416 8.24 -39.90 -26.17
CA GLY A 416 9.10 -41.08 -26.10
C GLY A 416 9.89 -41.22 -24.79
N SER A 417 9.54 -40.47 -23.74
CA SER A 417 10.17 -40.50 -22.43
C SER A 417 9.16 -40.41 -21.28
N ASP A 418 9.52 -40.96 -20.13
CA ASP A 418 8.83 -40.76 -18.85
C ASP A 418 9.25 -39.45 -18.16
N MET A 419 10.10 -38.65 -18.81
CA MET A 419 10.55 -37.36 -18.32
C MET A 419 9.50 -36.27 -18.56
N ARG A 420 9.29 -35.44 -17.53
CA ARG A 420 8.38 -34.30 -17.59
C ARG A 420 9.13 -33.03 -17.22
N LEU A 421 8.89 -31.94 -17.95
CA LEU A 421 9.42 -30.62 -17.64
C LEU A 421 8.35 -29.83 -16.90
N ARG A 422 8.65 -29.44 -15.66
CA ARG A 422 7.85 -28.51 -14.90
C ARG A 422 8.37 -27.08 -15.09
N LYS A 423 7.52 -26.17 -15.57
CA LYS A 423 7.79 -24.73 -15.55
C LYS A 423 7.45 -24.20 -14.16
N GLN A 424 8.40 -23.53 -13.53
CA GLN A 424 8.22 -22.83 -12.27
C GLN A 424 8.44 -21.34 -12.49
N LEU A 425 7.35 -20.57 -12.46
CA LEU A 425 7.39 -19.12 -12.39
C LEU A 425 7.78 -18.72 -10.98
N VAL A 426 8.71 -17.78 -10.84
CA VAL A 426 9.31 -17.44 -9.53
C VAL A 426 9.00 -16.01 -9.12
N PHE A 427 8.72 -15.15 -10.08
CA PHE A 427 8.31 -13.78 -9.83
C PHE A 427 7.45 -13.25 -11.00
N SER A 428 6.49 -12.39 -10.68
CA SER A 428 5.64 -11.65 -11.63
C SER A 428 5.43 -10.25 -11.04
N SER A 429 6.00 -9.21 -11.66
CA SER A 429 5.63 -7.82 -11.38
C SER A 429 4.48 -7.41 -12.29
N ASP A 430 3.33 -7.07 -11.69
CA ASP A 430 2.25 -6.39 -12.42
C ASP A 430 2.54 -4.89 -12.60
N ASP A 431 3.45 -4.31 -11.80
CA ASP A 431 3.79 -2.87 -11.79
C ASP A 431 4.56 -2.41 -13.05
N ASP A 432 5.27 -3.31 -13.74
CA ASP A 432 6.07 -2.96 -14.94
C ASP A 432 5.21 -2.84 -16.21
N ALA A 433 3.93 -3.24 -16.16
CA ALA A 433 3.04 -3.16 -17.32
C ALA A 433 2.44 -1.75 -17.51
N GLU A 434 2.30 -0.95 -16.45
CA GLU A 434 1.76 0.42 -16.57
C GLU A 434 2.79 1.42 -17.10
N HIS A 435 4.10 1.17 -16.91
CA HIS A 435 5.17 2.08 -17.35
C HIS A 435 5.78 1.71 -18.71
N ALA A 436 5.40 0.58 -19.29
CA ALA A 436 5.94 0.08 -20.55
C ALA A 436 5.07 0.47 -21.74
N GLY A 437 5.07 1.75 -22.11
CA GLY A 437 4.56 2.14 -23.42
C GLY A 437 5.24 1.34 -24.54
N GLN A 438 4.48 0.79 -25.49
CA GLN A 438 4.84 0.18 -26.80
C GLN A 438 6.13 -0.70 -26.91
N ASN A 439 6.86 -1.00 -25.85
CA ASN A 439 8.09 -1.77 -25.91
C ASN A 439 7.77 -3.26 -25.93
N ALA A 440 8.20 -3.93 -27.01
CA ALA A 440 7.97 -5.34 -27.24
C ALA A 440 8.47 -6.18 -26.05
N ALA A 441 7.54 -6.88 -25.39
CA ALA A 441 7.86 -7.97 -24.48
C ALA A 441 8.74 -8.99 -25.23
N TYR A 442 9.85 -9.40 -24.62
CA TYR A 442 10.74 -10.40 -25.19
C TYR A 442 10.75 -11.65 -24.31
N THR A 443 10.67 -12.81 -24.95
CA THR A 443 10.69 -14.11 -24.27
C THR A 443 11.93 -14.88 -24.69
N TRP A 444 12.52 -15.61 -23.73
CA TRP A 444 13.60 -16.53 -24.03
C TRP A 444 13.53 -17.76 -23.13
N ALA A 445 14.09 -18.87 -23.61
CA ALA A 445 14.28 -20.07 -22.84
C ALA A 445 15.65 -20.64 -23.18
N GLN A 446 16.38 -21.09 -22.17
CA GLN A 446 17.73 -21.61 -22.30
C GLN A 446 17.85 -22.94 -21.55
N LEU A 447 18.05 -24.02 -22.29
CA LEU A 447 18.30 -25.35 -21.72
C LEU A 447 19.78 -25.57 -21.43
N LEU A 448 20.10 -26.34 -20.40
CA LEU A 448 21.48 -26.71 -20.04
C LEU A 448 22.03 -27.88 -20.87
N VAL A 449 21.21 -28.40 -21.79
CA VAL A 449 21.60 -29.39 -22.79
C VAL A 449 20.98 -28.97 -24.12
N GLU A 450 21.80 -28.80 -25.14
CA GLU A 450 21.36 -28.36 -26.47
C GLU A 450 21.88 -29.27 -27.57
N ARG A 451 21.19 -29.26 -28.72
CA ARG A 451 21.61 -30.00 -29.90
C ARG A 451 22.59 -29.15 -30.70
N GLY A 452 23.83 -29.62 -30.81
CA GLY A 452 24.87 -28.98 -31.60
C GLY A 452 24.64 -29.12 -33.10
N ALA A 453 25.47 -28.44 -33.90
CA ALA A 453 25.44 -28.52 -35.36
C ALA A 453 25.72 -29.93 -35.90
N ASP A 454 26.42 -30.75 -35.11
CA ASP A 454 26.65 -32.18 -35.37
C ASP A 454 25.42 -33.06 -35.12
N GLY A 455 24.31 -32.46 -34.67
CA GLY A 455 23.07 -33.14 -34.37
C GLY A 455 23.10 -33.93 -33.05
N ARG A 456 24.17 -33.85 -32.26
CA ARG A 456 24.30 -34.51 -30.95
C ARG A 456 23.92 -33.56 -29.82
N LEU A 457 23.53 -34.12 -28.68
CA LEU A 457 23.23 -33.33 -27.47
C LEU A 457 24.52 -33.06 -26.70
N HIS A 458 24.79 -31.78 -26.45
CA HIS A 458 25.94 -31.30 -25.69
C HIS A 458 25.44 -30.66 -24.39
N ARG A 459 26.12 -30.95 -23.27
CA ARG A 459 25.82 -30.35 -21.97
C ARG A 459 26.55 -29.00 -21.84
N ALA A 460 25.92 -28.05 -21.17
CA ALA A 460 26.56 -26.83 -20.72
C ALA A 460 27.75 -27.15 -19.81
N VAL A 461 28.89 -26.52 -20.07
CA VAL A 461 30.14 -26.63 -19.30
C VAL A 461 30.39 -25.41 -18.42
N SER A 462 29.77 -24.28 -18.73
CA SER A 462 29.81 -23.08 -17.90
C SER A 462 28.62 -22.15 -18.18
N ILE A 463 28.25 -21.38 -17.16
CA ILE A 463 27.29 -20.27 -17.25
C ILE A 463 28.00 -19.00 -16.79
N GLU A 464 27.99 -17.98 -17.62
CA GLU A 464 28.41 -16.63 -17.26
C GLU A 464 27.17 -15.86 -16.78
N LEU A 465 27.19 -15.41 -15.53
CA LEU A 465 26.16 -14.57 -14.92
C LEU A 465 26.61 -13.11 -15.01
N ARG A 466 25.87 -12.29 -15.75
CA ARG A 466 26.24 -10.90 -16.05
C ARG A 466 25.31 -9.96 -15.28
N VAL A 467 25.85 -9.30 -14.26
CA VAL A 467 25.12 -8.39 -13.38
C VAL A 467 25.82 -7.02 -13.37
N GLY A 468 25.07 -5.97 -13.71
CA GLY A 468 25.49 -4.57 -13.70
C GLY A 468 24.80 -3.80 -12.58
N CYS A 469 24.29 -2.61 -12.87
CA CYS A 469 23.29 -1.98 -11.99
C CYS A 469 21.96 -2.77 -11.97
N LEU A 470 21.74 -3.61 -12.98
CA LEU A 470 20.62 -4.55 -13.13
C LEU A 470 21.15 -5.92 -13.55
N TRP A 471 20.33 -6.96 -13.49
CA TRP A 471 20.64 -8.26 -14.07
C TRP A 471 20.56 -8.21 -15.60
N ASP A 472 21.71 -8.23 -16.28
CA ASP A 472 21.78 -8.09 -17.75
C ASP A 472 21.45 -9.40 -18.49
N GLY A 473 21.68 -10.57 -17.86
CA GLY A 473 21.54 -11.90 -18.45
C GLY A 473 22.87 -12.68 -18.43
N GLY A 474 23.28 -13.22 -19.58
CA GLY A 474 24.62 -13.81 -19.73
C GLY A 474 24.74 -14.91 -20.78
N VAL A 475 25.73 -15.78 -20.61
CA VAL A 475 26.21 -16.68 -21.66
C VAL A 475 26.37 -18.11 -21.17
N VAL A 476 25.79 -19.08 -21.89
CA VAL A 476 25.95 -20.51 -21.64
C VAL A 476 26.90 -21.09 -22.69
N ARG A 477 27.93 -21.82 -22.26
CA ARG A 477 28.88 -22.51 -23.15
C ARG A 477 28.70 -24.01 -23.06
N TYR A 478 28.80 -24.70 -24.20
CA TYR A 478 28.58 -26.15 -24.31
C TYR A 478 29.87 -26.91 -24.60
N GLY A 479 29.83 -28.23 -24.39
CA GLY A 479 31.00 -29.11 -24.52
C GLY A 479 31.61 -29.20 -25.92
N ASP A 480 30.86 -28.92 -26.97
CA ASP A 480 31.32 -28.78 -28.36
C ASP A 480 31.82 -27.36 -28.70
N GLY A 481 31.83 -26.46 -27.71
CA GLY A 481 32.31 -25.09 -27.86
C GLY A 481 31.26 -24.09 -28.36
N HIS A 482 30.04 -24.51 -28.72
CA HIS A 482 29.00 -23.55 -29.07
C HIS A 482 28.52 -22.78 -27.84
N VAL A 483 27.89 -21.63 -28.11
CA VAL A 483 27.54 -20.65 -27.10
C VAL A 483 26.12 -20.15 -27.34
N SER A 484 25.30 -20.15 -26.30
CA SER A 484 23.95 -19.57 -26.29
C SER A 484 23.80 -18.52 -25.19
N HIS A 485 22.71 -17.76 -25.21
CA HIS A 485 22.43 -16.70 -24.25
C HIS A 485 21.29 -17.12 -23.32
N TRP A 486 21.47 -16.92 -22.00
CA TRP A 486 20.35 -16.92 -21.06
C TRP A 486 19.95 -15.48 -20.75
N GLY A 487 19.24 -14.90 -21.71
CA GLY A 487 18.99 -13.46 -21.83
C GLY A 487 18.63 -13.12 -23.29
N PRO A 488 18.38 -11.84 -23.62
CA PRO A 488 18.15 -11.42 -25.00
C PRO A 488 19.22 -11.95 -25.98
N MET A 489 18.80 -12.69 -27.00
CA MET A 489 19.72 -13.20 -28.04
C MET A 489 20.12 -12.12 -29.04
N ARG A 490 19.17 -11.24 -29.41
CA ARG A 490 19.35 -10.17 -30.40
C ARG A 490 18.69 -8.88 -29.94
N ARG A 491 19.31 -7.74 -30.26
CA ARG A 491 18.76 -6.39 -30.07
C ARG A 491 18.99 -5.58 -31.34
N HIS A 492 17.95 -4.93 -31.86
CA HIS A 492 17.97 -4.20 -33.14
C HIS A 492 18.59 -5.00 -34.31
N GLY A 493 18.22 -6.28 -34.43
CA GLY A 493 18.72 -7.17 -35.50
C GLY A 493 20.16 -7.69 -35.33
N ARG A 494 20.90 -7.27 -34.30
CA ARG A 494 22.29 -7.71 -34.03
C ARG A 494 22.35 -8.63 -32.81
N LYS A 495 23.36 -9.51 -32.75
CA LYS A 495 23.63 -10.35 -31.58
C LYS A 495 23.86 -9.45 -30.35
N HIS A 496 23.14 -9.73 -29.27
CA HIS A 496 23.23 -8.91 -28.07
C HIS A 496 24.58 -9.12 -27.36
N ARG A 497 25.08 -8.09 -26.66
CA ARG A 497 26.29 -8.18 -25.84
C ARG A 497 25.95 -7.72 -24.44
N PHE A 498 26.14 -8.61 -23.47
CA PHE A 498 25.86 -8.34 -22.07
C PHE A 498 26.98 -7.48 -21.45
N GLY A 499 26.57 -6.51 -20.63
CA GLY A 499 27.45 -5.71 -19.79
C GLY A 499 27.70 -6.36 -18.44
N GLY A 500 27.79 -5.53 -17.40
CA GLY A 500 27.79 -5.97 -16.01
C GLY A 500 29.15 -5.86 -15.32
N HIS A 501 29.24 -4.97 -14.33
CA HIS A 501 30.45 -4.77 -13.52
C HIS A 501 30.73 -5.97 -12.59
N ALA A 502 29.70 -6.73 -12.18
CA ALA A 502 29.76 -7.89 -11.31
C ALA A 502 29.54 -9.21 -12.09
N SER A 503 30.25 -9.37 -13.22
CA SER A 503 30.16 -10.58 -14.06
C SER A 503 30.96 -11.75 -13.48
N GLN A 504 30.33 -12.89 -13.25
CA GLN A 504 30.99 -14.11 -12.76
C GLN A 504 30.75 -15.31 -13.69
N THR A 505 31.69 -16.26 -13.72
CA THR A 505 31.54 -17.51 -14.48
C THR A 505 31.44 -18.69 -13.53
N LEU A 506 30.33 -19.42 -13.59
CA LEU A 506 30.14 -20.69 -12.91
C LEU A 506 30.51 -21.84 -13.86
N ARG A 507 31.54 -22.61 -13.51
CA ARG A 507 31.80 -23.88 -14.20
C ARG A 507 30.76 -24.90 -13.78
N LEU A 508 30.33 -25.74 -14.71
CA LEU A 508 29.40 -26.84 -14.48
C LEU A 508 30.14 -28.17 -14.66
N PRO A 509 30.77 -28.75 -13.61
CA PRO A 509 31.43 -30.05 -13.71
C PRO A 509 30.47 -31.16 -14.15
N ARG A 510 30.99 -32.23 -14.76
CA ARG A 510 30.18 -33.38 -15.16
C ARG A 510 29.61 -34.07 -13.92
N GLY A 511 28.32 -34.39 -13.94
CA GLY A 511 27.62 -35.03 -12.82
C GLY A 511 27.11 -34.06 -11.75
N GLU A 512 27.56 -32.80 -11.79
CA GLU A 512 27.12 -31.76 -10.86
C GLU A 512 25.76 -31.20 -11.26
N ARG A 513 24.90 -30.94 -10.26
CA ARG A 513 23.55 -30.37 -10.44
C ARG A 513 23.46 -29.00 -9.79
N ILE A 514 22.59 -28.15 -10.33
CA ILE A 514 22.20 -26.90 -9.67
C ILE A 514 21.28 -27.28 -8.50
N ALA A 515 21.71 -26.91 -7.29
CA ALA A 515 20.98 -27.14 -6.05
C ALA A 515 19.99 -26.02 -5.75
N ALA A 516 20.33 -24.78 -6.10
CA ALA A 516 19.43 -23.65 -5.91
C ALA A 516 19.76 -22.50 -6.85
N VAL A 517 18.77 -21.62 -7.05
CA VAL A 517 18.97 -20.31 -7.68
C VAL A 517 18.26 -19.26 -6.85
N GLU A 518 18.97 -18.17 -6.57
CA GLU A 518 18.41 -16.96 -5.97
C GLU A 518 18.27 -15.89 -7.05
N VAL A 519 17.14 -15.18 -7.02
CA VAL A 519 16.86 -14.07 -7.92
C VAL A 519 16.39 -12.90 -7.09
N LYS A 520 17.02 -11.74 -7.29
CA LYS A 520 16.47 -10.45 -6.91
C LYS A 520 15.90 -9.84 -8.19
N PRO A 521 14.57 -9.69 -8.33
CA PRO A 521 13.94 -9.19 -9.56
C PRO A 521 14.60 -7.91 -10.08
N CYS A 522 14.84 -7.84 -11.39
CA CYS A 522 15.62 -6.79 -12.09
C CYS A 522 17.07 -6.57 -11.63
N ASP A 523 17.47 -6.96 -10.42
CA ASP A 523 18.75 -6.55 -9.82
C ASP A 523 19.85 -7.59 -9.94
N GLY A 524 19.54 -8.88 -9.77
CA GLY A 524 20.59 -9.88 -9.73
C GLY A 524 20.15 -11.34 -9.69
N VAL A 525 21.13 -12.21 -9.89
CA VAL A 525 20.97 -13.66 -9.89
C VAL A 525 22.19 -14.33 -9.25
N ARG A 526 21.95 -15.38 -8.47
CA ARG A 526 23.00 -16.24 -7.92
C ARG A 526 22.64 -17.70 -8.05
N VAL A 527 23.56 -18.51 -8.56
CA VAL A 527 23.34 -19.94 -8.81
C VAL A 527 24.25 -20.76 -7.90
N TYR A 528 23.68 -21.80 -7.28
CA TYR A 528 24.37 -22.71 -6.36
C TYR A 528 24.39 -24.14 -6.93
N LEU A 529 25.54 -24.78 -6.91
CA LEU A 529 25.73 -26.19 -7.24
C LEU A 529 25.65 -27.06 -5.98
N ALA A 530 25.33 -28.34 -6.13
CA ALA A 530 25.22 -29.27 -4.99
C ALA A 530 26.56 -29.56 -4.30
N ASN A 531 27.69 -29.37 -5.00
CA ASN A 531 29.03 -29.39 -4.41
C ASN A 531 29.41 -28.11 -3.64
N GLY A 532 28.49 -27.16 -3.48
CA GLY A 532 28.71 -25.91 -2.73
C GLY A 532 29.32 -24.77 -3.55
N ALA A 533 29.72 -25.00 -4.81
CA ALA A 533 30.18 -23.89 -5.66
C ALA A 533 29.01 -22.96 -5.99
N ALA A 534 29.25 -21.66 -5.91
CA ALA A 534 28.25 -20.64 -6.23
C ALA A 534 28.88 -19.48 -7.01
N ALA A 535 28.09 -18.83 -7.85
CA ALA A 535 28.48 -17.60 -8.53
C ALA A 535 27.27 -16.72 -8.84
N GLY A 536 27.51 -15.43 -8.97
CA GLY A 536 26.52 -14.39 -9.25
C GLY A 536 26.40 -13.35 -8.15
N GLU A 537 25.70 -12.26 -8.45
CA GLU A 537 25.50 -11.09 -7.61
C GLU A 537 24.01 -10.76 -7.54
N LEU A 538 23.55 -10.35 -6.36
CA LEU A 538 22.17 -9.97 -6.09
C LEU A 538 21.99 -8.45 -5.96
N ASN A 539 23.08 -7.67 -5.93
CA ASN A 539 23.05 -6.20 -5.79
C ASN A 539 22.34 -5.72 -4.52
N ALA A 540 22.47 -6.45 -3.41
CA ALA A 540 21.82 -6.12 -2.13
C ALA A 540 22.60 -5.05 -1.32
N TYR A 541 22.88 -3.88 -1.93
CA TYR A 541 23.82 -2.89 -1.38
C TYR A 541 23.22 -1.83 -0.44
N ALA A 542 21.90 -1.78 -0.21
CA ALA A 542 21.31 -0.83 0.73
C ALA A 542 20.34 -1.49 1.74
N PRO A 543 20.39 -1.09 3.03
CA PRO A 543 19.45 -1.58 4.05
C PRO A 543 18.00 -1.11 3.86
N GLU A 544 17.77 -0.16 2.93
CA GLU A 544 16.44 0.35 2.51
C GLU A 544 15.93 -0.31 1.21
N ASP A 545 16.66 -1.30 0.68
CA ASP A 545 16.35 -1.96 -0.59
C ASP A 545 15.52 -3.23 -0.33
N ASP A 546 14.21 -3.02 -0.21
CA ASP A 546 13.19 -4.00 0.18
C ASP A 546 12.92 -5.11 -0.86
N GLY A 547 13.71 -5.19 -1.93
CA GLY A 547 13.50 -6.16 -3.01
C GLY A 547 13.61 -7.61 -2.52
N GLU A 548 12.50 -8.35 -2.57
CA GLU A 548 12.43 -9.75 -2.12
C GLU A 548 13.38 -10.64 -2.95
N ILE A 549 14.37 -11.24 -2.29
CA ILE A 549 15.22 -12.29 -2.90
C ILE A 549 14.44 -13.59 -2.86
N VAL A 550 14.06 -14.09 -4.04
CA VAL A 550 13.35 -15.35 -4.17
C VAL A 550 14.35 -16.48 -4.40
N ARG A 551 14.33 -17.48 -3.51
CA ARG A 551 15.15 -18.68 -3.61
C ARG A 551 14.36 -19.86 -4.15
N VAL A 552 14.94 -20.56 -5.11
CA VAL A 552 14.32 -21.66 -5.85
C VAL A 552 15.15 -22.91 -5.69
N GLU A 553 14.54 -23.95 -5.15
CA GLU A 553 15.16 -25.25 -4.95
C GLU A 553 14.34 -26.34 -5.65
N PRO A 554 14.99 -27.29 -6.37
CA PRO A 554 14.30 -28.43 -6.93
C PRO A 554 13.82 -29.34 -5.79
N ARG A 555 12.62 -29.92 -5.94
CA ARG A 555 12.12 -30.96 -5.02
C ARG A 555 13.03 -32.21 -5.06
N PRO A 556 12.95 -33.14 -4.08
CA PRO A 556 13.85 -34.30 -4.00
C PRO A 556 13.99 -35.14 -5.29
N ASN A 557 12.95 -35.17 -6.14
CA ASN A 557 12.91 -35.91 -7.41
C ASN A 557 13.03 -35.02 -8.66
N GLU A 558 13.45 -33.77 -8.48
CA GLU A 558 13.57 -32.78 -9.54
C GLU A 558 15.03 -32.37 -9.78
N GLN A 559 15.30 -31.86 -10.97
CA GLN A 559 16.57 -31.21 -11.32
C GLN A 559 16.33 -29.99 -12.20
N ILE A 560 17.02 -28.89 -11.94
CA ILE A 560 16.99 -27.73 -12.84
C ILE A 560 17.71 -28.09 -14.14
N VAL A 561 16.99 -28.00 -15.27
CA VAL A 561 17.50 -28.35 -16.61
C VAL A 561 17.55 -27.17 -17.56
N GLY A 562 17.04 -26.01 -17.14
CA GLY A 562 17.07 -24.79 -17.92
C GLY A 562 16.39 -23.63 -17.23
N PHE A 563 16.39 -22.50 -17.92
CA PHE A 563 15.88 -21.21 -17.46
C PHE A 563 14.95 -20.65 -18.53
N PHE A 564 13.95 -19.87 -18.13
CA PHE A 564 13.12 -19.13 -19.07
C PHE A 564 12.68 -17.79 -18.50
N LEU A 565 12.25 -16.90 -19.39
CA LEU A 565 11.89 -15.53 -19.05
C LEU A 565 10.79 -15.00 -19.94
N VAL A 566 9.99 -14.10 -19.38
CA VAL A 566 9.11 -13.18 -20.09
C VAL A 566 9.44 -11.77 -19.60
N GLY A 567 10.23 -11.00 -20.34
CA GLY A 567 10.70 -9.68 -19.90
C GLY A 567 10.02 -8.53 -20.64
N ILE A 568 9.98 -7.37 -20.01
CA ILE A 568 9.59 -6.09 -20.64
C ILE A 568 10.87 -5.27 -20.88
N GLY A 569 11.07 -4.78 -22.09
CA GLY A 569 12.24 -3.97 -22.42
C GLY A 569 12.07 -2.53 -21.93
N ALA A 570 12.65 -2.17 -20.79
CA ALA A 570 12.79 -0.75 -20.42
C ALA A 570 13.97 -0.12 -21.17
N THR A 571 13.74 0.97 -21.88
CA THR A 571 14.79 1.78 -22.52
C THR A 571 15.35 2.80 -21.54
N MET A 572 16.25 2.37 -20.66
CA MET A 572 17.31 3.23 -20.13
C MET A 572 18.64 2.72 -20.66
N GLY A 573 19.54 3.64 -21.06
CA GLY A 573 20.72 3.38 -21.91
C GLY A 573 21.40 2.01 -21.74
N SER A 574 21.49 1.24 -22.83
CA SER A 574 22.17 -0.06 -22.97
C SER A 574 21.79 -1.22 -22.02
N ALA A 575 21.18 -0.95 -20.87
CA ALA A 575 20.75 -1.96 -19.90
C ALA A 575 19.40 -2.59 -20.29
N VAL A 576 19.11 -3.75 -19.71
CA VAL A 576 17.86 -4.49 -19.88
C VAL A 576 17.36 -4.85 -18.48
N CYS A 577 16.22 -4.33 -18.05
CA CYS A 577 15.56 -4.81 -16.82
C CYS A 577 14.98 -6.19 -17.09
N VAL A 578 15.24 -7.10 -16.17
CA VAL A 578 14.73 -8.47 -16.22
C VAL A 578 13.64 -8.60 -15.16
N SER A 579 12.39 -8.39 -15.58
CA SER A 579 11.23 -8.29 -14.68
C SER A 579 10.57 -9.63 -14.31
N LEU A 580 10.88 -10.76 -14.95
CA LEU A 580 10.36 -12.09 -14.55
C LEU A 580 11.35 -13.23 -14.75
N ALA A 581 11.99 -13.74 -13.69
CA ALA A 581 12.77 -14.97 -13.78
C ALA A 581 11.89 -16.21 -13.63
N SER A 582 12.15 -17.26 -14.42
CA SER A 582 11.47 -18.54 -14.29
C SER A 582 12.38 -19.73 -14.63
N PHE A 583 12.05 -20.91 -14.12
CA PHE A 583 12.93 -22.09 -14.16
C PHE A 583 12.23 -23.32 -14.73
N VAL A 584 12.96 -24.12 -15.51
CA VAL A 584 12.48 -25.41 -15.98
C VAL A 584 13.12 -26.51 -15.12
N CYS A 585 12.30 -27.14 -14.27
CA CYS A 585 12.67 -28.31 -13.48
C CYS A 585 12.26 -29.58 -14.22
N LEU A 586 13.04 -30.63 -14.15
CA LEU A 586 12.72 -31.93 -14.73
C LEU A 586 12.28 -32.90 -13.63
N LEU A 587 11.08 -33.45 -13.75
CA LEU A 587 10.52 -34.49 -12.89
C LEU A 587 10.84 -35.87 -13.52
N ARG A 588 11.47 -36.78 -12.76
CA ARG A 588 11.64 -38.19 -13.16
C ARG A 588 10.62 -39.06 -12.44
N SER A 589 9.74 -39.76 -13.16
CA SER A 589 9.05 -40.93 -12.62
C SER A 589 9.95 -42.16 -12.76
N THR A 590 10.27 -42.79 -11.63
CA THR A 590 10.77 -44.17 -11.42
C THR A 590 11.57 -44.86 -12.56
N TRP A 591 12.83 -45.21 -12.25
CA TRP A 591 13.75 -45.91 -13.14
C TRP A 591 13.23 -47.28 -13.64
N ARG A 592 12.93 -47.39 -14.94
CA ARG A 592 13.22 -48.60 -15.72
C ARG A 592 13.87 -48.22 -17.05
N ARG A 593 15.03 -48.86 -17.32
CA ARG A 593 15.88 -48.60 -18.51
C ARG A 593 15.08 -48.69 -19.80
N CYS A 594 15.14 -47.65 -20.65
CA CYS A 594 14.89 -47.83 -22.08
C CYS A 594 15.68 -46.85 -22.96
N ARG A 595 16.17 -47.37 -24.09
CA ARG A 595 17.03 -46.70 -25.08
C ARG A 595 16.20 -45.75 -25.94
N MET A 596 16.58 -44.47 -26.03
CA MET A 596 15.97 -43.52 -26.98
C MET A 596 16.46 -43.75 -28.42
N ARG A 597 15.53 -43.84 -29.37
CA ARG A 597 15.76 -43.60 -30.80
C ARG A 597 15.20 -42.22 -31.15
N CYS A 598 15.99 -41.41 -31.86
CA CYS A 598 15.66 -40.04 -32.27
C CYS A 598 14.73 -39.99 -33.49
N GLY A 599 13.77 -39.06 -33.45
CA GLY A 599 13.00 -38.61 -34.61
C GLY A 599 12.25 -37.30 -34.32
N ILE A 600 12.76 -36.21 -34.91
CA ILE A 600 12.07 -35.00 -35.43
C ILE A 600 11.33 -34.09 -34.41
N TRP A 601 11.83 -32.87 -34.26
CA TRP A 601 11.14 -31.74 -33.61
C TRP A 601 11.24 -30.47 -34.47
N ARG A 602 10.08 -29.99 -34.93
CA ARG A 602 9.76 -28.60 -35.30
C ARG A 602 8.26 -28.38 -35.05
N SER A 603 7.93 -27.66 -33.99
CA SER A 603 6.76 -26.76 -33.85
C SER A 603 6.85 -26.07 -32.50
#